data_AF-A0A368F5F5-F1
#
_entry.id   AF-A0A368F5F5-F1
#
_cell.length_a   1.000
_cell.length_b   1.000
_cell.length_c   1.000
_cell.angle_alpha   90.00
_cell.angle_beta   90.00
_cell.angle_gamma   90.00
#
_symmetry.space_group_name_H-M   'P 1'
#
loop_
_entity.id
_entity.type
_entity.pdbx_description
1 polymer ?
#
loop_
_entity_poly.entity_id
_entity_poly.type
_entity_poly.pdbx_seq_one_letter_code
_entity_poly.pdbx_strand_id
1 'polypeptide(L)'
;MRLFEAAGAGIVGDEFTQALKTLALLRENDNCFCKQEIDFTVGCAVRHVGAPAVLSIIPLDIDPNAAVLSTEFARSWLIPVLRVNLHNAPLAYFSSHILPVAVKIYRRLGSLDPVPQRLYTTLQMQLWELLPSFCDSPSDLEKSFPQIAPVLGAAMNERDDLKLPILSALRRVVRFALQPDSPERIEVVGAYAKNFMPLLFNMYTTSNEDD
;
A
#
# COMPACT_ATOMS: atom_id res chain seq x y z
N MET A 1 -15.01 19.11 -1.19
CA MET A 1 -14.02 18.23 -1.86
C MET A 1 -13.14 18.91 -2.90
N ARG A 2 -13.67 19.78 -3.78
CA ARG A 2 -12.84 20.67 -4.61
C ARG A 2 -11.80 21.46 -3.80
N LEU A 3 -12.06 21.66 -2.51
CA LEU A 3 -11.09 22.21 -1.56
C LEU A 3 -9.77 21.42 -1.52
N PHE A 4 -9.79 20.10 -1.32
CA PHE A 4 -8.55 19.30 -1.28
C PHE A 4 -7.86 19.31 -2.64
N GLU A 5 -8.62 19.24 -3.72
CA GLU A 5 -8.09 19.33 -5.08
C GLU A 5 -7.40 20.68 -5.35
N ALA A 6 -8.02 21.80 -4.94
CA ALA A 6 -7.52 23.15 -5.22
C ALA A 6 -6.44 23.63 -4.25
N ALA A 7 -6.50 23.19 -2.98
CA ALA A 7 -5.67 23.71 -1.90
C ALA A 7 -4.86 22.62 -1.17
N GLY A 8 -4.87 21.36 -1.63
CA GLY A 8 -4.29 20.21 -0.94
C GLY A 8 -2.83 20.40 -0.51
N ALA A 9 -2.00 21.00 -1.37
CA ALA A 9 -0.61 21.30 -1.07
C ALA A 9 -0.40 22.31 0.08
N GLY A 10 -1.41 23.14 0.37
CA GLY A 10 -1.39 24.14 1.45
C GLY A 10 -2.24 23.77 2.66
N ILE A 11 -2.94 22.63 2.63
CA ILE A 11 -3.75 22.17 3.76
C ILE A 11 -2.81 21.50 4.78
N VAL A 12 -2.34 22.34 5.70
CA VAL A 12 -1.51 21.99 6.84
C VAL A 12 -2.02 22.74 8.06
N GLY A 13 -1.90 22.16 9.26
CA GLY A 13 -2.26 22.84 10.51
C GLY A 13 -3.07 21.98 11.49
N ASP A 14 -3.30 22.55 12.66
CA ASP A 14 -3.97 21.88 13.77
C ASP A 14 -5.45 21.65 13.46
N GLU A 15 -6.12 22.60 12.80
CA GLU A 15 -7.54 22.50 12.46
C GLU A 15 -7.81 21.31 11.54
N PHE A 16 -6.98 21.13 10.51
CA PHE A 16 -7.08 19.98 9.62
C PHE A 16 -6.82 18.66 10.36
N THR A 17 -5.82 18.65 11.22
CA THR A 17 -5.48 17.49 12.07
C THR A 17 -6.66 17.10 12.96
N GLN A 18 -7.27 18.07 13.65
CA GLN A 18 -8.41 17.82 14.53
C GLN A 18 -9.65 17.38 13.74
N ALA A 19 -9.91 17.97 12.58
CA ALA A 19 -11.01 17.59 11.72
C ALA A 19 -10.88 16.13 11.24
N LEU A 20 -9.72 15.73 10.71
CA LEU A 20 -9.50 14.36 10.27
C LEU A 20 -9.61 13.36 11.43
N LYS A 21 -9.03 13.66 12.60
CA LYS A 21 -9.18 12.81 13.80
C LYS A 21 -10.63 12.65 14.20
N THR A 22 -11.41 13.73 14.18
CA THR A 22 -12.83 13.70 14.53
C THR A 22 -13.63 12.87 13.54
N LEU A 23 -13.39 13.01 12.24
CA LEU A 23 -14.04 12.19 11.20
C LEU A 23 -13.72 10.71 11.37
N ALA A 24 -12.46 10.40 11.69
CA ALA A 24 -12.01 9.05 11.99
C ALA A 24 -12.74 8.43 13.19
N LEU A 25 -12.80 9.15 14.31
CA LEU A 25 -13.50 8.71 15.52
C LEU A 25 -15.01 8.55 15.27
N LEU A 26 -15.62 9.48 14.51
CA LEU A 26 -17.01 9.38 14.13
C LEU A 26 -17.26 8.12 13.30
N ARG A 27 -16.36 7.81 12.36
CA ARG A 27 -16.47 6.62 11.51
C ARG A 27 -16.39 5.31 12.30
N GLU A 28 -15.51 5.25 13.29
CA GLU A 28 -15.30 4.07 14.13
C GLU A 28 -16.49 3.78 15.04
N ASN A 29 -17.38 4.74 15.24
CA ASN A 29 -18.61 4.53 15.98
C ASN A 29 -19.56 3.59 15.21
N ASP A 30 -20.09 2.58 15.90
CA ASP A 30 -21.04 1.62 15.32
C ASP A 30 -22.29 2.30 14.75
N ASN A 31 -22.73 3.39 15.38
CA ASN A 31 -23.91 4.17 14.98
C ASN A 31 -23.62 5.24 13.92
N CYS A 32 -22.43 5.23 13.30
CA CYS A 32 -22.10 6.18 12.25
C CYS A 32 -22.99 5.99 11.02
N PHE A 33 -23.82 6.99 10.72
CA PHE A 33 -24.74 6.99 9.57
C PHE A 33 -24.07 7.43 8.25
N CYS A 34 -22.92 8.10 8.33
CA CYS A 34 -22.24 8.71 7.17
C CYS A 34 -20.90 8.05 6.83
N LYS A 35 -20.82 6.72 6.95
CA LYS A 35 -19.57 5.96 6.75
C LYS A 35 -18.96 6.20 5.36
N GLN A 36 -19.80 6.22 4.32
CA GLN A 36 -19.38 6.39 2.94
C GLN A 36 -18.87 7.81 2.65
N GLU A 37 -19.52 8.83 3.21
CA GLU A 37 -19.13 10.22 3.07
C GLU A 37 -17.80 10.49 3.76
N ILE A 38 -17.55 9.85 4.91
CA ILE A 38 -16.27 9.91 5.59
C ILE A 38 -15.19 9.19 4.78
N ASP A 39 -15.44 7.96 4.31
CA ASP A 39 -14.53 7.23 3.41
C ASP A 39 -14.11 8.08 2.22
N PHE A 40 -15.10 8.70 1.57
CA PHE A 40 -14.90 9.56 0.43
C PHE A 40 -14.05 10.77 0.83
N THR A 41 -14.42 11.48 1.90
CA THR A 41 -13.71 12.68 2.39
C THR A 41 -12.25 12.39 2.70
N VAL A 42 -11.98 11.32 3.43
CA VAL A 42 -10.63 10.88 3.75
C VAL A 42 -9.90 10.42 2.50
N GLY A 43 -10.57 9.73 1.58
CA GLY A 43 -10.03 9.38 0.26
C GLY A 43 -9.53 10.59 -0.52
N CYS A 44 -10.30 11.67 -0.60
CA CYS A 44 -9.84 12.87 -1.29
C CYS A 44 -8.70 13.58 -0.55
N ALA A 45 -8.67 13.52 0.79
CA ALA A 45 -7.51 13.99 1.54
C ALA A 45 -6.26 13.16 1.18
N VAL A 46 -6.36 11.82 1.14
CA VAL A 46 -5.26 10.94 0.73
C VAL A 46 -4.77 11.29 -0.68
N ARG A 47 -5.69 11.53 -1.62
CA ARG A 47 -5.38 11.79 -3.03
C ARG A 47 -4.69 13.13 -3.27
N HIS A 48 -5.12 14.18 -2.57
CA HIS A 48 -4.72 15.56 -2.89
C HIS A 48 -3.87 16.25 -1.82
N VAL A 49 -4.00 15.86 -0.55
CA VAL A 49 -3.09 16.30 0.53
C VAL A 49 -1.90 15.34 0.63
N GLY A 50 -2.13 14.05 0.40
CA GLY A 50 -1.11 13.02 0.30
C GLY A 50 -1.21 11.96 1.40
N ALA A 51 -0.97 10.70 1.02
CA ALA A 51 -1.07 9.57 1.94
C ALA A 51 -0.17 9.68 3.20
N PRO A 52 1.11 10.12 3.11
CA PRO A 52 1.94 10.26 4.31
C PRO A 52 1.39 11.27 5.32
N ALA A 53 0.83 12.39 4.84
CA ALA A 53 0.27 13.43 5.69
C ALA A 53 -1.04 12.98 6.36
N VAL A 54 -1.88 12.24 5.63
CA VAL A 54 -3.11 11.68 6.23
C VAL A 54 -2.79 10.58 7.23
N LEU A 55 -1.88 9.65 6.89
CA LEU A 55 -1.55 8.51 7.76
C LEU A 55 -0.73 8.90 9.00
N SER A 56 -0.08 10.07 9.01
CA SER A 56 0.52 10.62 10.24
C SER A 56 -0.54 11.14 11.22
N ILE A 57 -1.72 11.52 10.73
CA ILE A 57 -2.86 12.01 11.53
C ILE A 57 -3.76 10.86 11.96
N ILE A 58 -4.08 9.96 11.03
CA ILE A 58 -4.94 8.77 11.22
C ILE A 58 -4.16 7.51 10.80
N PRO A 59 -3.32 6.95 11.68
CA PRO A 59 -2.56 5.74 11.39
C PRO A 59 -3.48 4.52 11.24
N LEU A 60 -2.94 3.44 10.66
CA LEU A 60 -3.64 2.14 10.56
C LEU A 60 -3.78 1.42 11.91
N ASP A 61 -3.11 1.89 12.97
CA ASP A 61 -3.10 1.29 14.31
C ASP A 61 -2.79 -0.22 14.32
N ILE A 62 -1.83 -0.63 13.48
CA ILE A 62 -1.32 -2.01 13.44
C ILE A 62 0.06 -2.02 14.09
N ASP A 63 0.17 -2.56 15.31
CA ASP A 63 1.46 -2.85 15.94
C ASP A 63 1.86 -4.31 15.73
N PRO A 64 2.71 -4.62 14.74
CA PRO A 64 3.16 -5.98 14.49
C PRO A 64 4.12 -6.51 15.56
N ASN A 65 4.59 -5.68 16.50
CA ASN A 65 5.50 -6.08 17.58
C ASN A 65 4.77 -6.28 18.93
N ALA A 66 3.47 -6.00 19.00
CA ALA A 66 2.70 -6.18 20.22
C ALA A 66 2.79 -7.62 20.71
N ALA A 67 3.00 -7.80 22.02
CA ALA A 67 3.12 -9.12 22.64
C ALA A 67 1.91 -10.00 22.33
N VAL A 68 0.72 -9.41 22.43
CA VAL A 68 -0.55 -9.98 21.96
C VAL A 68 -1.04 -9.16 20.79
N LEU A 69 -1.30 -9.83 19.67
CA LEU A 69 -1.85 -9.20 18.48
C LEU A 69 -3.34 -8.92 18.67
N SER A 70 -3.76 -7.67 18.47
CA SER A 70 -5.17 -7.30 18.52
C SER A 70 -5.98 -8.05 17.46
N THR A 71 -7.19 -8.47 17.80
CA THR A 71 -8.19 -8.97 16.84
C THR A 71 -9.16 -7.88 16.39
N GLU A 72 -9.07 -6.70 17.00
CA GLU A 72 -9.89 -5.54 16.69
C GLU A 72 -9.07 -4.55 15.85
N PHE A 73 -9.54 -4.30 14.62
CA PHE A 73 -8.94 -3.33 13.70
C PHE A 73 -9.93 -2.23 13.35
N ALA A 74 -10.16 -1.33 14.30
CA ALA A 74 -11.03 -0.17 14.11
C ALA A 74 -10.65 0.67 12.87
N ARG A 75 -9.37 0.66 12.48
CA ARG A 75 -8.80 1.40 11.33
C ARG A 75 -8.75 0.60 10.03
N SER A 76 -9.20 -0.65 10.00
CA SER A 76 -9.10 -1.51 8.80
C SER A 76 -9.81 -0.93 7.57
N TRP A 77 -10.83 -0.08 7.76
CA TRP A 77 -11.53 0.63 6.69
C TRP A 77 -10.63 1.57 5.88
N LEU A 78 -9.50 2.03 6.43
CA LEU A 78 -8.55 2.88 5.70
C LEU A 78 -7.86 2.14 4.55
N ILE A 79 -7.66 0.83 4.65
CA ILE A 79 -6.95 0.06 3.61
C ILE A 79 -7.68 0.12 2.26
N PRO A 80 -8.99 -0.18 2.13
CA PRO A 80 -9.69 -0.02 0.87
C PRO A 80 -9.76 1.45 0.41
N VAL A 81 -9.83 2.42 1.32
CA VAL A 81 -9.78 3.85 0.98
C VAL A 81 -8.43 4.22 0.34
N LEU A 82 -7.31 3.82 0.95
CA LEU A 82 -5.98 4.03 0.40
C LEU A 82 -5.85 3.38 -0.98
N ARG A 83 -6.31 2.12 -1.12
CA ARG A 83 -6.18 1.35 -2.37
C ARG A 83 -6.70 2.09 -3.59
N VAL A 84 -7.81 2.83 -3.46
CA VAL A 84 -8.43 3.52 -4.60
C VAL A 84 -8.06 5.01 -4.71
N ASN A 85 -7.53 5.61 -3.64
CA ASN A 85 -7.24 7.05 -3.59
C ASN A 85 -5.75 7.41 -3.60
N LEU A 86 -4.85 6.45 -3.45
CA LEU A 86 -3.41 6.68 -3.59
C LEU A 86 -3.09 7.27 -4.98
N HIS A 87 -2.41 8.41 -4.96
CA HIS A 87 -1.99 9.14 -6.15
C HIS A 87 -0.77 9.99 -5.76
N ASN A 88 0.26 10.04 -6.62
CA ASN A 88 1.49 10.77 -6.35
C ASN A 88 2.12 10.44 -4.97
N ALA A 89 1.94 9.21 -4.50
CA ALA A 89 2.43 8.77 -3.19
C ALA A 89 3.87 8.25 -3.31
N PRO A 90 4.78 8.59 -2.39
CA PRO A 90 6.15 8.08 -2.44
C PRO A 90 6.18 6.55 -2.30
N LEU A 91 6.82 5.86 -3.23
CA LEU A 91 7.07 4.43 -3.15
C LEU A 91 7.96 4.09 -1.95
N ALA A 92 8.87 5.00 -1.56
CA ALA A 92 9.62 4.87 -0.31
C ALA A 92 8.71 4.72 0.92
N TYR A 93 7.53 5.35 0.93
CA TYR A 93 6.59 5.23 2.05
C TYR A 93 6.07 3.79 2.18
N PHE A 94 5.72 3.15 1.06
CA PHE A 94 5.37 1.73 1.07
C PHE A 94 6.50 0.89 1.65
N SER A 95 7.72 1.06 1.14
CA SER A 95 8.89 0.28 1.56
C SER A 95 9.27 0.45 3.03
N SER A 96 9.08 1.65 3.59
CA SER A 96 9.52 1.98 4.96
C SER A 96 8.44 1.84 6.03
N HIS A 97 7.15 1.96 5.67
CA HIS A 97 6.04 1.94 6.64
C HIS A 97 5.10 0.76 6.45
N ILE A 98 4.70 0.46 5.21
CA ILE A 98 3.67 -0.57 4.94
C ILE A 98 4.28 -1.96 4.86
N LEU A 99 5.34 -2.11 4.05
CA LEU A 99 6.01 -3.38 3.81
C LEU A 99 6.58 -4.01 5.10
N PRO A 100 7.24 -3.28 6.01
CA PRO A 100 7.77 -3.88 7.24
C PRO A 100 6.66 -4.43 8.13
N VAL A 101 5.48 -3.81 8.15
CA VAL A 101 4.32 -4.31 8.90
C VAL A 101 3.84 -5.63 8.31
N ALA A 102 3.64 -5.70 6.99
CA ALA A 102 3.22 -6.92 6.31
C ALA A 102 4.20 -8.09 6.52
N VAL A 103 5.52 -7.83 6.40
CA VAL A 103 6.56 -8.84 6.60
C VAL A 103 6.61 -9.33 8.05
N LYS A 104 6.51 -8.42 9.03
CA LYS A 104 6.50 -8.81 10.45
C LYS A 104 5.27 -9.64 10.82
N ILE A 105 4.09 -9.27 10.30
CA ILE A 105 2.88 -10.07 10.46
C ILE A 105 3.10 -11.48 9.90
N TYR A 106 3.58 -11.58 8.65
CA TYR A 106 3.80 -12.85 7.99
C TYR A 106 4.72 -13.79 8.79
N ARG A 107 5.82 -13.26 9.35
CA ARG A 107 6.76 -14.03 10.19
C ARG A 107 6.12 -14.60 11.46
N ARG A 108 5.06 -13.97 11.97
CA ARG A 108 4.37 -14.41 13.19
C ARG A 108 3.26 -15.42 12.91
N LEU A 109 2.74 -15.50 11.68
CA LEU A 109 1.55 -16.30 11.35
C LEU A 109 1.63 -17.76 11.81
N GLY A 110 2.80 -18.40 11.69
CA GLY A 110 2.97 -19.80 12.10
C GLY A 110 2.85 -20.05 13.60
N SER A 111 2.94 -19.00 14.43
CA SER A 111 2.86 -19.07 15.90
C SER A 111 1.49 -18.67 16.46
N LEU A 112 0.56 -18.25 15.61
CA LEU A 112 -0.75 -17.77 16.03
C LEU A 112 -1.79 -18.90 16.04
N ASP A 113 -2.76 -18.79 16.94
CA ASP A 113 -3.95 -19.63 16.92
C ASP A 113 -4.73 -19.45 15.60
N PRO A 114 -5.54 -20.43 15.18
CA PRO A 114 -6.19 -20.44 13.86
C PRO A 114 -7.01 -19.19 13.52
N VAL A 115 -7.68 -18.58 14.52
CA VAL A 115 -8.54 -17.41 14.31
C VAL A 115 -7.71 -16.14 14.06
N PRO A 116 -6.80 -15.71 14.97
CA PRO A 116 -5.86 -14.62 14.67
C PRO A 116 -5.01 -14.90 13.43
N GLN A 117 -4.57 -16.14 13.20
CA GLN A 117 -3.78 -16.50 12.02
C GLN A 117 -4.52 -16.14 10.72
N ARG A 118 -5.78 -16.59 10.56
CA ARG A 118 -6.59 -16.27 9.36
C ARG A 118 -6.75 -14.76 9.18
N LEU A 119 -7.09 -14.07 10.25
CA LEU A 119 -7.30 -12.63 10.26
C LEU A 119 -6.03 -11.86 9.82
N TYR A 120 -4.88 -12.20 10.38
CA TYR A 120 -3.60 -11.58 10.04
C TYR A 120 -3.07 -12.00 8.66
N THR A 121 -3.40 -13.22 8.18
CA THR A 121 -3.14 -13.63 6.80
C THR A 121 -3.87 -12.71 5.82
N THR A 122 -5.15 -12.41 6.09
CA THR A 122 -5.90 -11.45 5.27
C THR A 122 -5.31 -10.05 5.38
N LEU A 123 -5.00 -9.58 6.59
CA LEU A 123 -4.47 -8.23 6.79
C LEU A 123 -3.15 -8.01 6.04
N GLN A 124 -2.19 -8.93 6.16
CA GLN A 124 -0.92 -8.79 5.45
C GLN A 124 -1.10 -8.83 3.92
N MET A 125 -2.02 -9.64 3.40
CA MET A 125 -2.37 -9.61 1.98
C MET A 125 -2.94 -8.25 1.57
N GLN A 126 -3.86 -7.69 2.34
CA GLN A 126 -4.46 -6.39 2.04
C GLN A 126 -3.43 -5.25 2.04
N LEU A 127 -2.37 -5.34 2.87
CA LEU A 127 -1.25 -4.40 2.83
C LEU A 127 -0.43 -4.55 1.54
N TRP A 128 -0.14 -5.79 1.10
CA TRP A 128 0.51 -6.03 -0.19
C TRP A 128 -0.33 -5.58 -1.38
N GLU A 129 -1.66 -5.68 -1.30
CA GLU A 129 -2.60 -5.18 -2.31
C GLU A 129 -2.60 -3.65 -2.46
N LEU A 130 -1.96 -2.90 -1.54
CA LEU A 130 -1.71 -1.47 -1.71
C LEU A 130 -0.55 -1.18 -2.67
N LEU A 131 0.40 -2.10 -2.84
CA LEU A 131 1.60 -1.91 -3.64
C LEU A 131 1.27 -1.44 -5.07
N PRO A 132 0.32 -2.04 -5.82
CA PRO A 132 -0.02 -1.55 -7.15
C PRO A 132 -0.44 -0.08 -7.16
N SER A 133 -1.16 0.39 -6.15
CA SER A 133 -1.61 1.77 -6.09
C SER A 133 -0.47 2.75 -5.78
N PHE A 134 0.53 2.35 -4.99
CA PHE A 134 1.78 3.11 -4.87
C PHE A 134 2.59 3.15 -6.17
N CYS A 135 2.48 2.12 -7.01
CA CYS A 135 3.17 2.01 -8.29
C CYS A 135 2.44 2.70 -9.46
N ASP A 136 1.26 3.27 -9.25
CA ASP A 136 0.44 3.89 -10.31
C ASP A 136 1.01 5.24 -10.79
N SER A 137 1.47 6.05 -9.84
CA SER A 137 2.08 7.36 -10.08
C SER A 137 3.05 7.74 -8.95
N PRO A 138 4.10 6.96 -8.64
CA PRO A 138 5.01 7.26 -7.55
C PRO A 138 5.79 8.57 -7.78
N SER A 139 5.87 9.41 -6.75
CA SER A 139 6.55 10.71 -6.81
C SER A 139 8.09 10.63 -6.79
N ASP A 140 8.62 9.44 -6.51
CA ASP A 140 10.04 9.18 -6.23
C ASP A 140 10.54 7.88 -6.89
N LEU A 141 9.92 7.48 -8.02
CA LEU A 141 10.17 6.20 -8.68
C LEU A 141 11.66 5.93 -8.91
N GLU A 142 12.36 6.91 -9.47
CA GLU A 142 13.74 6.82 -9.92
C GLU A 142 14.68 6.49 -8.75
N LYS A 143 14.36 6.97 -7.55
CA LYS A 143 15.14 6.74 -6.32
C LYS A 143 14.70 5.47 -5.58
N SER A 144 13.40 5.20 -5.53
CA SER A 144 12.81 4.18 -4.67
C SER A 144 12.66 2.82 -5.34
N PHE A 145 12.49 2.78 -6.67
CA PHE A 145 12.38 1.52 -7.41
C PHE A 145 13.64 0.64 -7.29
N PRO A 146 14.88 1.19 -7.40
CA PRO A 146 16.09 0.40 -7.20
C PRO A 146 16.18 -0.33 -5.87
N GLN A 147 15.59 0.25 -4.82
CA GLN A 147 15.62 -0.27 -3.46
C GLN A 147 14.58 -1.37 -3.26
N ILE A 148 13.38 -1.22 -3.82
CA ILE A 148 12.29 -2.18 -3.65
C ILE A 148 12.35 -3.34 -4.65
N ALA A 149 12.90 -3.13 -5.85
CA ALA A 149 12.90 -4.14 -6.91
C ALA A 149 13.53 -5.49 -6.49
N PRO A 150 14.69 -5.53 -5.80
CA PRO A 150 15.23 -6.80 -5.29
C PRO A 150 14.28 -7.50 -4.31
N VAL A 151 13.60 -6.73 -3.45
CA VAL A 151 12.63 -7.27 -2.48
C VAL A 151 11.42 -7.85 -3.18
N LEU A 152 10.91 -7.19 -4.23
CA LEU A 152 9.82 -7.72 -5.05
C LEU A 152 10.23 -9.00 -5.78
N GLY A 153 11.44 -9.06 -6.32
CA GLY A 153 11.97 -10.25 -6.99
C GLY A 153 12.07 -11.45 -6.05
N ALA A 154 12.62 -11.25 -4.84
CA ALA A 154 12.70 -12.30 -3.82
C ALA A 154 11.31 -12.75 -3.37
N ALA A 155 10.42 -11.81 -3.04
CA ALA A 155 9.05 -12.12 -2.63
C ALA A 155 8.27 -12.89 -3.69
N MET A 156 8.45 -12.56 -4.97
CA MET A 156 7.78 -13.25 -6.08
C MET A 156 8.27 -14.69 -6.27
N ASN A 157 9.51 -15.00 -5.88
CA ASN A 157 10.09 -16.34 -5.95
C ASN A 157 9.76 -17.20 -4.71
N GLU A 158 9.69 -16.57 -3.53
CA GLU A 158 9.47 -17.26 -2.25
C GLU A 158 7.99 -17.41 -1.89
N ARG A 159 7.11 -16.57 -2.45
CA ARG A 159 5.72 -16.46 -2.03
C ARG A 159 4.76 -16.39 -3.20
N ASP A 160 4.14 -17.53 -3.50
CA ASP A 160 3.14 -17.66 -4.57
C ASP A 160 1.94 -16.72 -4.39
N ASP A 161 1.50 -16.53 -3.14
CA ASP A 161 0.38 -15.66 -2.79
C ASP A 161 0.63 -14.18 -3.13
N LEU A 162 1.90 -13.76 -3.24
CA LEU A 162 2.29 -12.40 -3.58
C LEU A 162 2.49 -12.16 -5.09
N LYS A 163 2.50 -13.20 -5.91
CA LYS A 163 2.73 -13.07 -7.37
C LYS A 163 1.76 -12.08 -7.99
N LEU A 164 0.46 -12.19 -7.71
CA LEU A 164 -0.56 -11.32 -8.32
C LEU A 164 -0.38 -9.82 -7.98
N PRO A 165 -0.29 -9.39 -6.70
CA PRO A 165 -0.07 -7.98 -6.40
C PRO A 165 1.27 -7.47 -6.92
N ILE A 166 2.33 -8.27 -6.93
CA ILE A 166 3.64 -7.88 -7.48
C ILE A 166 3.55 -7.67 -8.99
N LEU A 167 2.95 -8.60 -9.74
CA LEU A 167 2.77 -8.48 -11.19
C LEU A 167 1.92 -7.26 -11.57
N SER A 168 0.86 -7.00 -10.79
CA SER A 168 0.02 -5.82 -10.97
C SER A 168 0.81 -4.52 -10.74
N ALA A 169 1.67 -4.49 -9.71
CA ALA A 169 2.53 -3.37 -9.41
C ALA A 169 3.59 -3.12 -10.51
N LEU A 170 4.30 -4.16 -10.95
CA LEU A 170 5.28 -4.08 -12.03
C LEU A 170 4.65 -3.54 -13.32
N ARG A 171 3.44 -4.00 -13.67
CA ARG A 171 2.71 -3.50 -14.83
C ARG A 171 2.40 -2.01 -14.73
N ARG A 172 2.02 -1.52 -13.54
CA ARG A 172 1.75 -0.10 -13.30
C ARG A 172 3.02 0.74 -13.36
N VAL A 173 4.11 0.28 -12.75
CA VAL A 173 5.43 0.93 -12.86
C VAL A 173 5.86 1.08 -14.31
N VAL A 174 5.77 0.00 -15.11
CA VAL A 174 6.15 0.05 -16.53
C VAL A 174 5.27 1.03 -17.31
N ARG A 175 3.95 1.03 -17.08
CA ARG A 175 3.04 1.99 -17.72
C ARG A 175 3.36 3.44 -17.35
N PHE A 176 3.67 3.69 -16.08
CA PHE A 176 4.03 5.01 -15.60
C PHE A 176 5.39 5.47 -16.14
N ALA A 177 6.38 4.57 -16.22
CA ALA A 177 7.69 4.85 -16.79
C ALA A 177 7.62 5.19 -18.29
N LEU A 178 6.67 4.61 -19.03
CA LEU A 178 6.47 4.88 -20.46
C LEU A 178 5.83 6.25 -20.75
N GLN A 179 5.43 7.02 -19.74
CA GLN A 179 4.92 8.36 -19.95
C GLN A 179 6.05 9.30 -20.43
N PRO A 180 5.75 10.26 -21.34
CA PRO A 180 6.78 11.08 -21.99
C PRO A 180 7.39 12.16 -21.09
N ASP A 181 7.00 12.23 -19.81
CA ASP A 181 7.36 13.29 -18.88
C ASP A 181 8.75 13.13 -18.25
N SER A 182 9.27 11.91 -18.15
CA SER A 182 10.62 11.65 -17.64
C SER A 182 11.27 10.42 -18.30
N PRO A 183 12.25 10.60 -19.22
CA PRO A 183 12.94 9.47 -19.86
C PRO A 183 13.81 8.67 -18.87
N GLU A 184 14.23 9.28 -17.75
CA GLU A 184 15.00 8.63 -16.68
C GLU A 184 14.26 7.43 -16.09
N ARG A 185 12.92 7.48 -16.00
CA ARG A 185 12.10 6.39 -15.48
C ARG A 185 12.26 5.10 -16.29
N ILE A 186 12.30 5.21 -17.61
CA ILE A 186 12.47 4.06 -18.50
C ILE A 186 13.83 3.43 -18.28
N GLU A 187 14.88 4.23 -18.13
CA GLU A 187 16.23 3.75 -17.88
C GLU A 187 16.31 3.01 -16.53
N VAL A 188 15.77 3.62 -15.47
CA VAL A 188 15.75 3.03 -14.11
C VAL A 188 14.98 1.71 -14.09
N VAL A 189 13.75 1.68 -14.64
CA VAL A 189 12.92 0.47 -14.63
C VAL A 189 13.50 -0.59 -15.56
N GLY A 190 14.00 -0.18 -16.74
CA GLY A 190 14.60 -1.05 -17.74
C GLY A 190 15.85 -1.77 -17.24
N ALA A 191 16.66 -1.12 -16.39
CA ALA A 191 17.85 -1.74 -15.78
C ALA A 191 17.54 -3.01 -14.97
N TYR A 192 16.30 -3.17 -14.49
CA TYR A 192 15.84 -4.34 -13.73
C TYR A 192 15.13 -5.39 -14.59
N ALA A 193 14.98 -5.19 -15.90
CA ALA A 193 14.34 -6.17 -16.78
C ALA A 193 15.02 -7.55 -16.72
N LYS A 194 16.35 -7.58 -16.68
CA LYS A 194 17.14 -8.82 -16.53
C LYS A 194 16.88 -9.58 -15.23
N ASN A 195 16.36 -8.91 -14.20
CA ASN A 195 16.06 -9.52 -12.90
C ASN A 195 14.66 -10.13 -12.90
N PHE A 196 13.68 -9.43 -13.48
CA PHE A 196 12.28 -9.88 -13.48
C PHE A 196 11.93 -10.81 -14.64
N MET A 197 12.49 -10.59 -15.83
CA MET A 197 12.13 -11.39 -17.02
C MET A 197 12.36 -12.89 -16.82
N PRO A 198 13.52 -13.36 -16.32
CA PRO A 198 13.71 -14.79 -16.06
C PRO A 198 12.69 -15.36 -15.07
N LEU A 199 12.36 -14.60 -14.02
CA LEU A 199 11.37 -15.03 -13.02
C LEU A 199 9.98 -15.18 -13.64
N LEU A 200 9.58 -14.25 -14.51
CA LEU A 200 8.31 -14.32 -15.24
C LEU A 200 8.27 -15.51 -16.19
N PHE A 201 9.32 -15.72 -16.99
CA PHE A 201 9.38 -16.87 -17.89
C PHE A 201 9.31 -18.17 -17.11
N ASN A 202 10.17 -18.36 -16.12
CA ASN A 202 10.17 -19.56 -15.28
C ASN A 202 8.78 -19.82 -14.71
N MET A 203 8.13 -18.80 -14.13
CA MET A 203 6.79 -18.90 -13.54
C MET A 203 5.70 -19.40 -14.52
N TYR A 204 5.78 -19.05 -15.81
CA TYR A 204 4.78 -19.44 -16.82
C TYR A 204 5.22 -20.62 -17.69
N THR A 205 6.47 -21.09 -17.57
CA THR A 205 6.98 -22.24 -18.33
C THR A 205 7.15 -23.50 -17.49
N THR A 206 7.25 -23.38 -16.17
CA THR A 206 7.10 -24.54 -15.29
C THR A 206 5.61 -24.85 -15.19
N SER A 207 5.16 -25.86 -15.94
CA SER A 207 3.85 -26.49 -15.72
C SER A 207 3.73 -26.82 -14.23
N ASN A 208 2.62 -26.43 -13.60
CA ASN A 208 2.26 -26.95 -12.28
C ASN A 208 2.20 -28.49 -12.40
N GLU A 209 3.22 -29.20 -11.92
CA GLU A 209 3.18 -30.66 -11.80
C GLU A 209 2.42 -31.12 -10.53
N ASP A 210 1.92 -30.19 -9.72
CA ASP A 210 1.13 -30.47 -8.53
C ASP A 210 -0.25 -29.79 -8.61
N ASP A 211 -1.16 -30.36 -9.40
CA ASP A 211 -2.63 -30.27 -9.23
C ASP A 211 -3.20 -31.69 -9.12
#